data_AF-A0A2U0TQ75-F1
#
_entry.id   AF-A0A2U0TQ75-F1
#
_cell.length_a   1.000
_cell.length_b   1.000
_cell.length_c   1.000
_cell.angle_alpha   90.00
_cell.angle_beta   90.00
_cell.angle_gamma   90.00
#
_symmetry.space_group_name_H-M   'P 1'
#
loop_
_entity.id
_entity.type
_entity.pdbx_description
1 polymer ?
#
loop_
_entity_poly.entity_id
_entity_poly.type
_entity_poly.pdbx_seq_one_letter_code
_entity_poly.pdbx_strand_id
1 'polypeptide(L)'
;MQKITILISGFLLLFLGTVMFPISIRAKEKNLSSSTVFRHLQKDFHSKIQDKNLIKGNWQRDDAAVELHISRLLENGSLQVNYLNSKFIYIEKAGWTNSSDVLRLFVIYRQDDSPGYSLSLQYLAEKDILIGAYVDGSDSKSYNVTFKRSK
;
A
#
# COMPACT_ATOMS: atom_id res chain seq x y z
N MET A 1 -41.27 5.54 -18.75
CA MET A 1 -40.77 4.70 -19.86
C MET A 1 -39.88 5.55 -20.75
N GLN A 2 -38.56 5.50 -20.54
CA GLN A 2 -37.56 6.22 -21.32
C GLN A 2 -36.88 5.24 -22.28
N LYS A 3 -36.86 5.58 -23.56
CA LYS A 3 -36.26 4.78 -24.64
C LYS A 3 -34.74 5.00 -24.62
N ILE A 4 -33.99 3.92 -24.39
CA ILE A 4 -32.54 3.88 -24.48
C ILE A 4 -32.18 3.59 -25.94
N THR A 5 -31.52 4.53 -26.60
CA THR A 5 -30.98 4.35 -27.96
C THR A 5 -29.53 3.90 -27.85
N ILE A 6 -29.26 2.65 -28.21
CA ILE A 6 -27.92 2.06 -28.27
C ILE A 6 -27.41 2.20 -29.71
N LEU A 7 -26.34 2.96 -29.90
CA LEU A 7 -25.57 3.01 -31.16
C LEU A 7 -24.40 2.03 -31.05
N ILE A 8 -24.59 0.81 -31.57
CA ILE A 8 -23.50 -0.15 -31.78
C ILE A 8 -22.81 0.22 -33.09
N SER A 9 -21.67 0.90 -32.98
CA SER A 9 -20.75 1.10 -34.11
C SER A 9 -19.88 -0.15 -34.24
N GLY A 10 -20.29 -1.06 -35.12
CA GLY A 10 -19.49 -2.20 -35.54
C GLY A 10 -18.30 -1.73 -36.37
N PHE A 11 -17.09 -1.90 -35.85
CA PHE A 11 -15.88 -1.79 -36.65
C PHE A 11 -15.38 -3.19 -37.01
N LEU A 12 -15.76 -3.58 -38.22
CA LEU A 12 -15.36 -4.79 -38.93
C LEU A 12 -13.88 -4.62 -39.35
N LEU A 13 -12.94 -5.23 -38.63
CA LEU A 13 -11.56 -5.38 -39.12
C LEU A 13 -11.42 -6.73 -39.84
N LEU A 14 -11.29 -6.61 -41.16
CA LEU A 14 -10.97 -7.65 -42.11
C LEU A 14 -9.69 -8.42 -41.71
N PHE A 15 -9.83 -9.73 -41.56
CA PHE A 15 -8.72 -10.67 -41.60
C PHE A 15 -8.12 -10.67 -43.02
N LEU A 16 -6.99 -9.97 -43.21
CA LEU A 16 -6.12 -10.24 -44.35
C LEU A 16 -5.11 -11.31 -43.94
N GLY A 17 -5.23 -12.48 -44.55
CA GLY A 17 -4.29 -13.58 -44.40
C GLY A 17 -2.91 -13.20 -44.92
N THR A 18 -1.90 -13.37 -44.07
CA THR A 18 -0.51 -13.44 -44.50
C THR A 18 -0.04 -14.88 -44.42
N VAL A 19 0.54 -15.28 -45.55
CA VAL A 19 1.04 -16.62 -45.86
C VAL A 19 2.12 -17.03 -44.86
N MET A 20 1.94 -18.21 -44.28
CA MET A 20 2.94 -18.94 -43.50
C MET A 20 4.12 -19.32 -44.40
N PHE A 21 5.28 -18.71 -44.16
CA PHE A 21 6.58 -19.26 -44.56
C PHE A 21 7.26 -19.83 -43.32
N PRO A 22 7.48 -21.16 -43.20
CA PRO A 22 8.34 -21.68 -42.15
C PRO A 22 9.79 -21.38 -42.52
N ILE A 23 10.34 -20.30 -41.96
CA ILE A 23 11.78 -20.09 -41.94
C ILE A 23 12.34 -21.07 -40.90
N SER A 24 12.79 -22.24 -41.34
CA SER A 24 13.63 -23.13 -40.52
C SER A 24 15.03 -22.55 -40.41
N ILE A 25 15.28 -21.72 -39.40
CA ILE A 25 16.66 -21.43 -38.96
C ILE A 25 17.13 -22.62 -38.15
N ARG A 26 17.89 -23.51 -38.80
CA ARG A 26 18.71 -24.52 -38.12
C ARG A 26 19.92 -23.82 -37.50
N ALA A 27 19.74 -23.31 -36.28
CA ALA A 27 20.85 -22.87 -35.45
C ALA A 27 21.63 -24.10 -34.98
N LYS A 28 22.91 -24.15 -35.34
CA LYS A 28 23.89 -25.16 -34.90
C LYS A 28 24.12 -24.97 -33.40
N GLU A 29 23.57 -25.87 -32.58
CA GLU A 29 23.88 -25.99 -31.15
C GLU A 29 25.39 -26.12 -30.95
N LYS A 30 26.00 -25.06 -30.40
CA LYS A 30 27.24 -25.20 -29.65
C LYS A 30 26.84 -25.45 -28.21
N ASN A 31 27.03 -26.68 -27.77
CA ASN A 31 26.95 -27.07 -26.37
C ASN A 31 27.86 -26.15 -25.54
N LEU A 32 27.27 -25.17 -24.87
CA LEU A 32 27.90 -24.44 -23.78
C LEU A 32 27.02 -24.65 -22.54
N SER A 33 27.48 -25.55 -21.70
CA SER A 33 26.89 -25.94 -20.44
C SER A 33 26.57 -24.70 -19.59
N SER A 34 25.31 -24.27 -19.63
CA SER A 34 24.81 -23.09 -18.93
C SER A 34 24.04 -23.49 -17.66
N SER A 35 24.34 -24.64 -17.07
CA SER A 35 23.61 -25.20 -15.93
C SER A 35 24.12 -24.75 -14.56
N THR A 36 25.13 -23.86 -14.50
CA THR A 36 25.80 -23.50 -13.23
C THR A 36 25.58 -22.05 -12.80
N VAL A 37 25.18 -21.13 -13.68
CA VAL A 37 25.01 -19.71 -13.30
C VAL A 37 23.58 -19.39 -12.84
N PHE A 38 22.56 -20.08 -13.36
CA PHE A 38 21.16 -19.81 -12.98
C PHE A 38 20.69 -20.48 -11.69
N ARG A 39 21.49 -21.37 -11.09
CA ARG A 39 21.11 -22.05 -9.83
C ARG A 39 21.29 -21.19 -8.58
N HIS A 40 22.00 -20.06 -8.70
CA HIS A 40 22.26 -19.17 -7.55
C HIS A 40 21.33 -17.94 -7.49
N LEU A 41 20.37 -17.82 -8.40
CA LEU A 41 19.39 -16.73 -8.45
C LEU A 41 17.94 -17.16 -8.16
N GLN A 42 17.71 -18.43 -7.84
CA GLN A 42 16.56 -18.85 -7.04
C GLN A 42 16.93 -18.78 -5.57
N LYS A 43 17.34 -17.60 -5.10
CA LYS A 43 17.15 -17.29 -3.69
C LYS A 43 15.65 -17.08 -3.58
N ASP A 44 14.96 -18.06 -2.99
CA ASP A 44 13.53 -18.00 -2.72
C ASP A 44 13.18 -16.61 -2.17
N PHE A 45 12.60 -15.77 -3.02
CA PHE A 45 11.89 -14.59 -2.59
C PHE A 45 10.56 -15.09 -2.02
N HIS A 46 10.64 -15.87 -0.95
CA HIS A 46 9.59 -15.85 0.03
C HIS A 46 9.55 -14.40 0.49
N SER A 47 8.64 -13.62 -0.09
CA SER A 47 8.12 -12.39 0.50
C SER A 47 7.79 -12.79 1.94
N LYS A 48 8.68 -12.38 2.86
CA LYS A 48 8.49 -12.66 4.27
C LYS A 48 7.40 -11.67 4.64
N ILE A 49 6.15 -12.11 4.50
CA ILE A 49 4.98 -11.32 4.90
C ILE A 49 5.28 -10.80 6.30
N GLN A 50 5.47 -9.49 6.38
CA GLN A 50 5.82 -8.85 7.64
C GLN A 50 4.69 -9.11 8.64
N ASP A 51 5.03 -9.56 9.85
CA ASP A 51 4.02 -9.81 10.88
C ASP A 51 3.26 -8.50 11.14
N LYS A 52 1.96 -8.50 10.81
CA LYS A 52 1.09 -7.34 10.98
C LYS A 52 1.04 -6.84 12.42
N ASN A 53 1.33 -7.69 13.40
CA ASN A 53 1.34 -7.30 14.80
C ASN A 53 2.50 -6.36 15.16
N LEU A 54 3.49 -6.18 14.28
CA LEU A 54 4.58 -5.23 14.51
C LEU A 54 4.09 -3.80 14.65
N ILE A 55 2.96 -3.40 14.04
CA ILE A 55 2.43 -2.04 14.21
C ILE A 55 1.51 -1.88 15.43
N LYS A 56 1.20 -2.95 16.18
CA LYS A 56 0.47 -2.83 17.45
C LYS A 56 1.33 -2.12 18.49
N GLY A 57 0.69 -1.38 19.39
CA GLY A 57 1.34 -0.70 20.50
C GLY A 57 1.09 0.81 20.51
N ASN A 58 1.83 1.48 21.38
CA ASN A 58 1.73 2.92 21.60
C ASN A 58 2.86 3.62 20.84
N TRP A 59 2.53 4.73 20.20
CA TRP A 59 3.43 5.47 19.33
C TRP A 59 3.34 6.96 19.65
N GLN A 60 4.48 7.58 19.94
CA GLN A 60 4.60 8.99 20.25
C GLN A 60 5.16 9.74 19.05
N ARG A 61 4.51 10.82 18.62
CA ARG A 61 5.06 11.71 17.59
C ARG A 61 6.31 12.39 18.12
N ASP A 62 7.36 12.51 17.33
CA ASP A 62 8.66 13.00 17.80
C ASP A 62 8.76 14.52 17.91
N ASP A 63 7.87 15.25 17.25
CA ASP A 63 7.83 16.72 17.21
C ASP A 63 6.72 17.34 18.08
N ALA A 64 5.81 16.55 18.65
CA ALA A 64 4.68 17.02 19.44
C ALA A 64 4.15 15.97 20.41
N ALA A 65 3.42 16.42 21.43
CA ALA A 65 2.72 15.58 22.41
C ALA A 65 1.46 14.93 21.82
N VAL A 66 1.65 14.12 20.77
CA VAL A 66 0.61 13.39 20.04
C VAL A 66 0.89 11.90 20.10
N GLU A 67 -0.13 11.10 20.39
CA GLU A 67 0.00 9.64 20.52
C GLU A 67 -0.98 8.88 19.63
N LEU A 68 -0.54 7.72 19.12
CA LEU A 68 -1.37 6.69 18.52
C LEU A 68 -1.33 5.43 19.37
N HIS A 69 -2.47 4.91 19.78
CA HIS A 69 -2.56 3.64 20.49
C HIS A 69 -3.24 2.61 19.61
N ILE A 70 -2.47 1.71 19.01
CA ILE A 70 -2.97 0.70 18.08
C ILE A 70 -3.20 -0.60 18.84
N SER A 71 -4.45 -0.95 19.06
CA SER A 71 -4.83 -2.11 19.88
C SER A 71 -5.09 -3.37 19.06
N ARG A 72 -5.75 -3.26 17.89
CA ARG A 72 -6.11 -4.40 17.05
C ARG A 72 -6.04 -4.09 15.56
N LEU A 73 -5.60 -5.10 14.81
CA LEU A 73 -5.65 -5.15 13.36
C LEU A 73 -6.63 -6.25 12.96
N LEU A 74 -7.71 -5.89 12.30
CA LEU A 74 -8.76 -6.83 11.88
C LEU A 74 -8.43 -7.38 10.48
N GLU A 75 -8.83 -8.63 10.20
CA GLU A 75 -8.53 -9.29 8.91
C GLU A 75 -9.15 -8.59 7.70
N ASN A 76 -10.22 -7.81 7.91
CA ASN A 76 -10.85 -7.00 6.87
C ASN A 76 -10.09 -5.70 6.54
N GLY A 77 -8.90 -5.48 7.12
CA GLY A 77 -8.10 -4.27 6.93
C GLY A 77 -8.48 -3.09 7.84
N SER A 78 -9.47 -3.25 8.73
CA SER A 78 -9.81 -2.20 9.71
C SER A 78 -8.83 -2.18 10.89
N LEU A 79 -8.61 -0.98 11.44
CA LEU A 79 -7.70 -0.74 12.56
C LEU A 79 -8.48 -0.22 13.78
N GLN A 80 -8.27 -0.81 14.95
CA GLN A 80 -8.70 -0.23 16.22
C GLN A 80 -7.54 0.59 16.78
N VAL A 81 -7.71 1.91 16.76
CA VAL A 81 -6.70 2.88 17.16
C VAL A 81 -7.35 4.02 17.93
N ASN A 82 -6.64 4.56 18.92
CA ASN A 82 -6.96 5.85 19.53
C ASN A 82 -5.92 6.89 19.09
N TYR A 83 -6.36 8.13 18.91
CA TYR A 83 -5.52 9.28 18.62
C TYR A 83 -5.64 10.28 19.76
N LEU A 84 -4.52 10.64 20.38
CA LEU A 84 -4.45 11.60 21.47
C LEU A 84 -3.66 12.82 21.03
N ASN A 85 -4.26 14.01 21.13
CA ASN A 85 -3.59 15.29 20.96
C ASN A 85 -4.20 16.28 21.96
N SER A 86 -3.55 16.42 23.13
CA SER A 86 -4.09 17.01 24.37
C SER A 86 -5.38 16.35 24.92
N LYS A 87 -6.22 15.78 24.06
CA LYS A 87 -7.45 15.05 24.34
C LYS A 87 -7.63 13.94 23.31
N PHE A 88 -8.53 12.98 23.59
CA PHE A 88 -8.91 11.98 22.60
C PHE A 88 -9.61 12.62 21.43
N ILE A 89 -9.26 12.17 20.23
CA ILE A 89 -9.88 12.63 19.00
C ILE A 89 -10.67 11.48 18.37
N TYR A 90 -11.92 11.79 18.02
CA TYR A 90 -12.86 10.85 17.42
C TYR A 90 -12.39 10.42 16.03
N ILE A 91 -12.19 9.14 15.78
CA ILE A 91 -11.73 8.64 14.48
C ILE A 91 -12.94 8.23 13.64
N GLU A 92 -13.09 8.82 12.45
CA GLU A 92 -14.13 8.44 11.49
C GLU A 92 -13.81 7.08 10.85
N LYS A 93 -12.54 6.90 10.44
CA LYS A 93 -12.09 5.68 9.79
C LYS A 93 -10.61 5.43 10.05
N ALA A 94 -10.26 4.18 10.29
CA ALA A 94 -8.86 3.75 10.33
C ALA A 94 -8.70 2.36 9.71
N GLY A 95 -7.57 2.16 9.04
CA GLY A 95 -7.27 0.89 8.41
C GLY A 95 -5.79 0.67 8.22
N TRP A 96 -5.46 -0.56 7.83
CA TRP A 96 -4.10 -1.03 7.61
C TRP A 96 -4.04 -1.89 6.36
N THR A 97 -2.86 -1.95 5.75
CA THR A 97 -2.56 -2.82 4.61
C THR A 97 -1.15 -3.39 4.75
N ASN A 98 -0.93 -4.56 4.18
CA ASN A 98 0.41 -5.10 3.95
C ASN A 98 0.57 -5.33 2.45
N SER A 99 1.29 -4.42 1.78
CA SER A 99 1.50 -4.49 0.33
C SER A 99 2.97 -4.30 0.03
N SER A 100 3.53 -5.23 -0.76
CA SER A 100 4.96 -5.33 -1.05
C SER A 100 5.81 -5.40 0.22
N ASP A 101 5.38 -6.21 1.19
CA ASP A 101 6.03 -6.40 2.50
C ASP A 101 6.17 -5.11 3.33
N VAL A 102 5.35 -4.10 3.03
CA VAL A 102 5.30 -2.84 3.76
C VAL A 102 3.96 -2.72 4.47
N LEU A 103 4.00 -2.70 5.81
CA LEU A 103 2.86 -2.34 6.64
C LEU A 103 2.59 -0.84 6.53
N ARG A 104 1.38 -0.50 6.11
CA ARG A 104 0.87 0.88 6.05
C ARG A 104 -0.39 0.99 6.87
N LEU A 105 -0.63 2.16 7.44
CA LEU A 105 -1.89 2.48 8.09
C LEU A 105 -2.36 3.87 7.67
N PHE A 106 -3.68 4.06 7.71
CA PHE A 106 -4.31 5.34 7.49
C PHE A 106 -5.32 5.62 8.60
N VAL A 107 -5.48 6.90 8.93
CA VAL A 107 -6.48 7.38 9.88
C VAL A 107 -7.13 8.61 9.26
N ILE A 108 -8.45 8.66 9.25
CA ILE A 108 -9.26 9.79 8.81
C ILE A 108 -10.04 10.29 10.02
N TYR A 109 -9.93 11.59 10.22
CA TYR A 109 -10.67 12.35 11.20
C TYR A 109 -11.61 13.30 10.47
N ARG A 110 -12.86 13.37 10.93
CA ARG A 110 -13.82 14.39 10.54
C ARG A 110 -14.66 14.78 11.74
N GLN A 111 -14.87 16.08 11.88
CA GLN A 111 -15.90 16.65 12.74
C GLN A 111 -16.85 17.43 11.86
N ASP A 112 -18.12 17.51 12.24
CA ASP A 112 -19.19 18.07 11.41
C ASP A 112 -18.87 19.51 10.95
N ASP A 113 -18.25 20.30 11.83
CA ASP A 113 -17.94 21.72 11.59
C ASP A 113 -16.44 22.02 11.39
N SER A 114 -15.62 20.98 11.18
CA SER A 114 -14.16 21.12 11.01
C SER A 114 -13.71 20.37 9.77
N PRO A 115 -12.77 20.91 8.98
CA PRO A 115 -12.35 20.32 7.72
C PRO A 115 -11.62 18.97 7.88
N GLY A 116 -11.43 18.50 9.11
CA GLY A 116 -10.88 17.19 9.40
C GLY A 116 -9.37 17.15 9.22
N TYR A 117 -8.79 15.95 9.31
CA TYR A 117 -7.39 15.71 8.98
C TYR A 117 -7.19 14.24 8.66
N SER A 118 -6.07 13.92 8.04
CA SER A 118 -5.72 12.53 7.75
C SER A 118 -4.26 12.21 8.07
N LEU A 119 -4.02 10.94 8.37
CA LEU A 119 -2.69 10.36 8.52
C LEU A 119 -2.53 9.24 7.51
N SER A 120 -1.38 9.20 6.85
CA SER A 120 -0.93 8.07 6.04
C SER A 120 0.47 7.71 6.47
N LEU A 121 0.64 6.57 7.14
CA LEU A 121 1.92 6.17 7.73
C LEU A 121 2.37 4.81 7.19
N GLN A 122 3.68 4.66 7.06
CA GLN A 122 4.39 3.44 6.75
C GLN A 122 5.23 3.03 7.96
N TYR A 123 5.22 1.74 8.28
CA TYR A 123 6.13 1.18 9.26
C TYR A 123 7.49 0.88 8.64
N LEU A 124 8.55 1.38 9.27
CA LEU A 124 9.93 1.06 8.95
C LEU A 124 10.51 0.15 10.03
N ALA A 125 10.51 -1.16 9.75
CA ALA A 125 10.97 -2.18 10.70
C ALA A 125 12.43 -2.00 11.14
N GLU A 126 13.32 -1.52 10.26
CA GLU A 126 14.74 -1.31 10.59
C GLU A 126 14.96 -0.31 11.74
N LYS A 127 14.03 0.63 11.90
CA LYS A 127 14.12 1.72 12.88
C LYS A 127 13.05 1.64 13.96
N ASP A 128 12.09 0.71 13.83
CA ASP A 128 10.89 0.60 14.65
C ASP A 128 10.14 1.95 14.79
N ILE A 129 9.85 2.58 13.64
CA ILE A 129 9.12 3.85 13.55
C ILE A 129 7.98 3.77 12.56
N LEU A 130 6.96 4.60 12.77
CA LEU A 130 5.96 4.95 11.76
C LEU A 130 6.33 6.31 11.16
N ILE A 131 6.42 6.40 9.83
CA ILE A 131 6.70 7.65 9.13
C ILE A 131 5.65 7.92 8.07
N GLY A 132 5.38 9.18 7.78
CA GLY A 132 4.53 9.52 6.65
C GLY A 132 4.00 10.94 6.73
N ALA A 133 2.75 11.11 6.32
CA ALA A 133 2.14 12.42 6.17
C ALA A 133 0.95 12.61 7.13
N TYR A 134 0.89 13.81 7.70
CA TYR A 134 -0.30 14.40 8.32
C TYR A 134 -0.81 15.51 7.41
N VAL A 135 -2.09 15.47 7.05
CA VAL A 135 -2.73 16.51 6.24
C VAL A 135 -3.78 17.21 7.08
N ASP A 136 -3.60 18.52 7.32
CA ASP A 136 -4.59 19.35 8.01
C ASP A 136 -5.67 19.78 7.00
N GLY A 137 -6.93 19.48 7.28
CA GLY A 137 -8.02 19.84 6.38
C GLY A 137 -8.22 21.36 6.27
N SER A 138 -7.76 22.15 7.25
CA SER A 138 -8.03 23.59 7.34
C SER A 138 -7.33 24.40 6.26
N ASP A 139 -6.11 24.04 5.94
CA ASP A 139 -5.31 24.68 4.91
C ASP A 139 -4.79 23.70 3.85
N SER A 140 -5.21 22.43 3.94
CA SER A 140 -4.77 21.33 3.07
C SER A 140 -3.24 21.15 3.05
N LYS A 141 -2.52 21.64 4.06
CA LYS A 141 -1.07 21.45 4.14
C LYS A 141 -0.75 20.05 4.62
N SER A 142 0.27 19.48 3.97
CA SER A 142 0.85 18.19 4.33
C SER A 142 2.15 18.40 5.10
N TYR A 143 2.29 17.66 6.18
CA TYR A 143 3.44 17.69 7.08
C TYR A 143 4.04 16.29 7.19
N ASN A 144 5.36 16.19 7.06
CA ASN A 144 6.04 14.93 7.35
C ASN A 144 6.06 14.71 8.85
N VAL A 145 5.63 13.53 9.28
CA VAL A 145 5.56 13.16 10.69
C VAL A 145 6.26 11.83 10.93
N THR A 146 6.89 11.72 12.08
CA THR A 146 7.50 10.48 12.57
C THR A 146 6.93 10.15 13.94
N PHE A 147 6.55 8.90 14.13
CA PHE A 147 6.18 8.37 15.43
C PHE A 147 7.18 7.29 15.84
N LYS A 148 7.65 7.41 17.08
CA LYS A 148 8.52 6.43 17.74
C LYS A 148 7.67 5.58 18.66
N ARG A 149 8.00 4.30 18.78
CA ARG A 149 7.32 3.43 19.74
C ARG A 149 7.54 3.97 21.16
N SER A 150 6.45 4.11 21.91
CA SER A 150 6.50 4.40 23.34
C SER A 150 6.70 3.10 24.12
N LYS A 151 7.48 3.16 25.19
CA LYS A 151 7.74 2.01 26.07
C LYS A 151 6.60 1.81 27.07
#